data_AF-A0A8R2JPU0-F1
#
_entry.id   AF-A0A8R2JPU0-F1
#
_cell.length_a   1.000
_cell.length_b   1.000
_cell.length_c   1.000
_cell.angle_alpha   90.00
_cell.angle_beta   90.00
_cell.angle_gamma   90.00
#
_symmetry.space_group_name_H-M   'P 1'
#
loop_
_entity.id
_entity.type
_entity.pdbx_description
1 polymer ?
#
loop_
_entity_poly.entity_id
_entity_poly.type
_entity_poly.pdbx_seq_one_letter_code
_entity_poly.pdbx_strand_id
1 'polypeptide(L)'
;MFKNKMESRRTFYIVLTLLIFIFAVLVIAVIGLSFVYLTKTEDQRRTCTTEDCLRSASALVESMNKSVDPCEDFYQFACGNFAKWHKIPKTAVSNDRFSEVHATVLVLIRDFLERDDSDTENYSVSKSRLLYRSCMATDKMNTDGIEQLVQILDKIGLSDTGLSTKIKSSSFSAMLARLKKLINLDYLFTTNVEPDTKNRSVNRISLGKPKDTNIFPVHKITEHIKKMSSRKMRETLEYEEEVGNTSKEYADGIDYLKSYAKYFQSAWTEIHKLQSNNFDTSYQTIGIKISQLLTFINEHSKIKETVYDNDTELPSLMTVDELQNYTNNITRNFTKSNEQIVSNY
;
A
#
# COMPACT_ATOMS: atom_id res chain seq x y z
N MET A 1 90.25 -1.32 -62.17
CA MET A 1 89.17 -2.29 -61.89
C MET A 1 88.72 -2.34 -60.41
N PHE A 2 89.24 -1.50 -59.49
CA PHE A 2 88.94 -1.58 -58.04
C PHE A 2 87.89 -0.57 -57.51
N LYS A 3 87.55 0.49 -58.25
CA LYS A 3 86.65 1.56 -57.79
C LYS A 3 85.18 1.10 -57.70
N ASN A 4 84.72 0.29 -58.67
CA ASN A 4 83.33 -0.19 -58.73
C ASN A 4 82.99 -1.22 -57.63
N LYS A 5 83.99 -1.87 -57.02
CA LYS A 5 83.79 -2.90 -55.97
C LYS A 5 83.56 -2.28 -54.57
N MET A 6 84.02 -1.04 -54.34
CA MET A 6 83.77 -0.31 -53.08
C MET A 6 82.41 0.38 -53.06
N GLU A 7 81.93 0.93 -54.19
CA GLU A 7 80.59 1.51 -54.29
C GLU A 7 79.47 0.47 -54.08
N SER A 8 79.65 -0.73 -54.63
CA SER A 8 78.71 -1.86 -54.48
C SER A 8 78.58 -2.36 -53.03
N ARG A 9 79.64 -2.26 -52.21
CA ARG A 9 79.57 -2.61 -50.78
C ARG A 9 78.83 -1.56 -49.97
N ARG A 10 79.00 -0.27 -50.32
CA ARG A 10 78.35 0.84 -49.62
C ARG A 10 76.85 0.87 -49.88
N THR A 11 76.40 0.60 -51.11
CA THR A 11 74.98 0.45 -51.43
C THR A 11 74.37 -0.78 -50.76
N PHE A 12 75.11 -1.90 -50.67
CA PHE A 12 74.68 -3.09 -49.93
C PHE A 12 74.41 -2.81 -48.45
N TYR A 13 75.30 -2.09 -47.75
CA TYR A 13 75.08 -1.72 -46.35
C TYR A 13 73.91 -0.77 -46.15
N ILE A 14 73.69 0.20 -47.05
CA ILE A 14 72.54 1.12 -46.98
C ILE A 14 71.22 0.35 -47.14
N VAL A 15 71.14 -0.57 -48.11
CA VAL A 15 69.96 -1.42 -48.32
C VAL A 15 69.73 -2.32 -47.12
N LEU A 16 70.79 -2.91 -46.55
CA LEU A 16 70.71 -3.74 -45.36
C LEU A 16 70.20 -2.93 -44.13
N THR A 17 70.70 -1.72 -43.92
CA THR A 17 70.21 -0.86 -42.81
C THR A 17 68.76 -0.44 -43.00
N LEU A 18 68.32 -0.18 -44.24
CA LEU A 18 66.92 0.14 -44.53
C LEU A 18 66.01 -1.06 -44.30
N LEU A 19 66.43 -2.27 -44.69
CA LEU A 19 65.69 -3.49 -44.44
C LEU A 19 65.56 -3.79 -42.93
N ILE A 20 66.64 -3.59 -42.15
CA ILE A 20 66.62 -3.74 -40.70
C ILE A 20 65.69 -2.71 -40.05
N PHE A 21 65.72 -1.46 -40.51
CA PHE A 21 64.85 -0.40 -40.00
C PHE A 21 63.38 -0.69 -40.30
N ILE A 22 63.06 -1.09 -41.54
CA ILE A 22 61.69 -1.50 -41.93
C ILE A 22 61.24 -2.69 -41.09
N PHE A 23 62.10 -3.69 -40.90
CA PHE A 23 61.79 -4.84 -40.05
C PHE A 23 61.53 -4.44 -38.59
N ALA A 24 62.34 -3.55 -38.02
CA ALA A 24 62.14 -3.04 -36.67
C ALA A 24 60.82 -2.27 -36.52
N VAL A 25 60.47 -1.42 -37.49
CA VAL A 25 59.19 -0.70 -37.51
C VAL A 25 58.00 -1.66 -37.61
N LEU A 26 58.09 -2.69 -38.44
CA LEU A 26 57.06 -3.73 -38.55
C LEU A 26 56.90 -4.51 -37.25
N VAL A 27 58.00 -4.88 -36.58
CA VAL A 27 57.95 -5.56 -35.28
C VAL A 27 57.30 -4.68 -34.21
N ILE A 28 57.64 -3.39 -34.15
CA ILE A 28 57.01 -2.44 -33.22
C ILE A 28 55.51 -2.30 -33.50
N ALA A 29 55.12 -2.22 -34.78
CA ALA A 29 53.71 -2.13 -35.17
C ALA A 29 52.93 -3.40 -34.78
N VAL A 30 53.49 -4.58 -34.99
CA VAL A 30 52.88 -5.86 -34.60
C VAL A 30 52.75 -5.96 -33.08
N ILE A 31 53.80 -5.62 -32.32
CA ILE A 31 53.75 -5.63 -30.86
C ILE A 31 52.69 -4.65 -30.34
N GLY A 32 52.62 -3.44 -30.91
CA GLY A 32 51.60 -2.45 -30.57
C GLY A 32 50.17 -2.95 -30.84
N LEU A 33 49.94 -3.55 -32.01
CA LEU A 33 48.64 -4.14 -32.38
C LEU A 33 48.28 -5.32 -31.48
N SER A 34 49.23 -6.22 -31.18
CA SER A 34 49.01 -7.34 -30.27
C SER A 34 48.70 -6.87 -28.86
N PHE A 35 49.38 -5.85 -28.36
CA PHE A 35 49.11 -5.27 -27.04
C PHE A 35 47.69 -4.68 -26.96
N VAL A 36 47.28 -3.91 -27.97
CA VAL A 36 45.90 -3.36 -28.07
C VAL A 36 44.86 -4.48 -28.17
N TYR A 37 45.16 -5.56 -28.90
CA TYR A 37 44.24 -6.70 -29.02
C TYR A 37 44.09 -7.45 -27.68
N LEU A 38 45.18 -7.63 -26.94
CA LEU A 38 45.19 -8.27 -25.62
C LEU A 38 44.42 -7.45 -24.57
N THR A 39 44.60 -6.14 -24.51
CA THR A 39 43.87 -5.28 -23.56
C THR A 39 42.38 -5.22 -23.87
N LYS A 40 42.00 -5.18 -25.15
CA LYS A 40 40.59 -5.20 -25.56
C LYS A 40 39.90 -6.54 -25.25
N THR A 41 40.61 -7.66 -25.41
CA THR A 41 40.06 -8.99 -25.10
C THR A 41 39.93 -9.25 -23.60
N GLU A 42 40.78 -8.63 -22.77
CA GLU A 42 40.67 -8.70 -21.30
C GLU A 42 39.43 -7.94 -20.78
N ASP A 43 39.14 -6.76 -21.34
CA ASP A 43 37.99 -5.93 -20.95
C ASP A 43 36.64 -6.59 -21.31
N GLN A 44 36.57 -7.25 -22.47
CA GLN A 44 35.39 -8.02 -22.86
C GLN A 44 35.17 -9.29 -22.02
N ARG A 45 36.21 -9.83 -21.37
CA ARG A 45 36.06 -10.96 -20.43
C ARG A 45 35.54 -10.52 -19.06
N ARG A 46 35.68 -9.24 -18.69
CA ARG A 46 35.28 -8.70 -17.39
C ARG A 46 33.88 -8.09 -17.37
N THR A 47 33.35 -7.72 -18.52
CA THR A 47 32.06 -7.05 -18.64
C THR A 47 30.97 -8.03 -19.05
N CYS A 48 29.87 -8.06 -18.29
CA CYS A 48 28.71 -8.88 -18.64
C CYS A 48 27.89 -8.19 -19.74
N THR A 49 27.66 -8.89 -20.85
CA THR A 49 26.91 -8.38 -22.01
C THR A 49 25.66 -9.20 -22.32
N THR A 50 25.23 -10.08 -21.40
CA THR A 50 23.97 -10.81 -21.54
C THR A 50 22.78 -9.84 -21.49
N GLU A 51 21.64 -10.26 -22.06
CA GLU A 51 20.41 -9.44 -22.04
C GLU A 51 20.02 -9.01 -20.62
N ASP A 52 20.08 -9.94 -19.65
CA ASP A 52 19.74 -9.66 -18.26
C ASP A 52 20.66 -8.62 -17.60
N CYS A 53 21.97 -8.72 -17.90
CA CYS A 53 22.95 -7.74 -17.42
C CYS A 53 22.70 -6.36 -18.02
N LEU A 54 22.45 -6.28 -19.33
CA LEU A 54 22.18 -5.01 -20.01
C LEU A 54 20.87 -4.39 -19.50
N ARG A 55 19.79 -5.18 -19.35
CA ARG A 55 18.50 -4.68 -18.81
C ARG A 55 18.65 -4.15 -17.39
N SER A 56 19.36 -4.88 -16.53
CA SER A 56 19.59 -4.49 -15.14
C SER A 56 20.47 -3.23 -15.03
N ALA A 57 21.54 -3.17 -15.82
CA ALA A 57 22.42 -2.00 -15.85
C ALA A 57 21.70 -0.75 -16.36
N SER A 58 20.87 -0.86 -17.41
CA SER A 58 20.08 0.26 -17.91
C SER A 58 19.11 0.78 -16.86
N ALA A 59 18.32 -0.09 -16.22
CA ALA A 59 17.36 0.31 -15.19
C ALA A 59 18.04 1.02 -14.00
N LEU A 60 19.24 0.55 -13.61
CA LEU A 60 20.04 1.18 -12.58
C LEU A 60 20.50 2.58 -13.01
N VAL A 61 21.13 2.68 -14.19
CA VAL A 61 21.69 3.94 -14.69
C VAL A 61 20.62 5.00 -14.95
N GLU A 62 19.42 4.62 -15.40
CA GLU A 62 18.29 5.53 -15.58
C GLU A 62 17.83 6.18 -14.28
N SER A 63 17.91 5.44 -13.17
CA SER A 63 17.51 5.91 -11.85
C SER A 63 18.55 6.82 -11.19
N MET A 64 19.82 6.64 -11.53
CA MET A 64 20.95 7.33 -10.92
C MET A 64 21.09 8.79 -11.38
N ASN A 65 21.39 9.69 -10.45
CA ASN A 65 21.85 11.04 -10.72
C ASN A 65 23.36 11.17 -10.44
N LYS A 66 24.17 10.98 -11.49
CA LYS A 66 25.64 10.99 -11.40
C LYS A 66 26.26 12.35 -11.09
N SER A 67 25.46 13.43 -11.05
CA SER A 67 25.93 14.76 -10.66
C SER A 67 26.01 14.97 -9.15
N VAL A 68 25.54 14.01 -8.35
CA VAL A 68 25.56 14.06 -6.88
C VAL A 68 26.64 13.11 -6.37
N ASP A 69 27.40 13.54 -5.36
CA ASP A 69 28.40 12.70 -4.71
C ASP A 69 27.70 11.60 -3.87
N PRO A 70 27.95 10.30 -4.14
CA PRO A 70 27.38 9.21 -3.35
C PRO A 70 27.78 9.23 -1.88
N CYS A 71 28.90 9.86 -1.51
CA CYS A 71 29.35 9.98 -0.13
C CYS A 71 28.57 11.05 0.65
N GLU A 72 27.97 12.01 -0.05
CA GLU A 72 27.21 13.12 0.55
C GLU A 72 25.71 12.78 0.60
N ASP A 73 25.13 12.30 -0.50
CA ASP A 73 23.73 11.89 -0.57
C ASP A 73 23.57 10.68 -1.50
N PHE A 74 23.73 9.50 -0.93
CA PHE A 74 23.60 8.24 -1.67
C PHE A 74 22.20 8.02 -2.24
N TYR A 75 21.15 8.52 -1.56
CA TYR A 75 19.78 8.39 -2.06
C TYR A 75 19.61 9.19 -3.34
N GLN A 76 20.04 10.45 -3.35
CA GLN A 76 19.92 11.28 -4.53
C GLN A 76 20.86 10.82 -5.65
N PHE A 77 22.05 10.31 -5.34
CA PHE A 77 22.91 9.67 -6.33
C PHE A 77 22.25 8.44 -6.98
N ALA A 78 21.66 7.53 -6.19
CA ALA A 78 21.11 6.28 -6.69
C ALA A 78 19.72 6.44 -7.33
N CYS A 79 18.88 7.32 -6.81
CA CYS A 79 17.45 7.43 -7.13
C CYS A 79 17.03 8.81 -7.68
N GLY A 80 17.93 9.79 -7.73
CA GLY A 80 17.57 11.18 -8.03
C GLY A 80 16.97 11.43 -9.40
N ASN A 81 17.07 10.47 -10.31
CA ASN A 81 16.38 10.49 -11.61
C ASN A 81 15.18 9.52 -11.70
N PHE A 82 14.94 8.66 -10.70
CA PHE A 82 13.88 7.65 -10.71
C PHE A 82 12.51 8.26 -11.05
N ALA A 83 12.10 9.32 -10.36
CA ALA A 83 10.79 9.95 -10.56
C ALA A 83 10.59 10.57 -11.97
N LYS A 84 11.67 10.81 -12.73
CA LYS A 84 11.60 11.32 -14.11
C LYS A 84 11.10 10.23 -15.08
N TRP A 85 11.55 9.00 -14.86
CA TRP A 85 11.25 7.85 -15.72
C TRP A 85 10.09 7.00 -15.19
N HIS A 86 9.91 6.97 -13.87
CA HIS A 86 8.95 6.12 -13.16
C HIS A 86 7.83 6.95 -12.51
N LYS A 87 6.99 7.55 -13.35
CA LYS A 87 5.91 8.44 -12.89
C LYS A 87 4.90 7.69 -12.01
N ILE A 88 4.42 8.37 -10.97
CA ILE A 88 3.34 7.85 -10.11
C ILE A 88 2.05 7.72 -10.94
N PRO A 89 1.50 6.49 -11.10
CA PRO A 89 0.23 6.26 -11.80
C PRO A 89 -0.93 7.08 -11.24
N LYS A 90 -1.97 7.33 -12.05
CA LYS A 90 -3.19 8.05 -11.59
C LYS A 90 -3.92 7.33 -10.45
N THR A 91 -3.72 6.03 -10.34
CA THR A 91 -4.32 5.13 -9.34
C THR A 91 -3.38 4.88 -8.15
N ALA A 92 -2.31 5.66 -8.00
CA ALA A 92 -1.33 5.49 -6.94
C ALA A 92 -0.90 6.84 -6.37
N VAL A 93 -0.29 6.78 -5.19
CA VAL A 93 0.08 7.96 -4.40
C VAL A 93 1.57 8.15 -4.26
N SER A 94 2.27 7.04 -4.38
CA SER A 94 3.71 6.93 -4.47
C SER A 94 4.00 5.88 -5.54
N ASN A 95 5.22 5.93 -6.05
CA ASN A 95 5.75 4.88 -6.89
C ASN A 95 7.19 4.66 -6.49
N ASP A 96 7.52 3.41 -6.28
CA ASP A 96 8.85 2.92 -5.96
C ASP A 96 9.03 1.55 -6.61
N ARG A 97 10.23 0.98 -6.49
CA ARG A 97 10.53 -0.29 -7.15
C ARG A 97 9.65 -1.45 -6.67
N PHE A 98 9.25 -1.44 -5.39
CA PHE A 98 8.37 -2.47 -4.84
C PHE A 98 6.97 -2.36 -5.44
N SER A 99 6.46 -1.15 -5.60
CA SER A 99 5.15 -0.85 -6.19
C SER A 99 5.08 -1.33 -7.65
N GLU A 100 6.15 -1.13 -8.44
CA GLU A 100 6.22 -1.58 -9.83
C GLU A 100 6.22 -3.12 -9.96
N VAL A 101 7.03 -3.77 -9.13
CA VAL A 101 7.08 -5.24 -9.10
C VAL A 101 5.74 -5.79 -8.62
N HIS A 102 5.15 -5.20 -7.59
CA HIS A 102 3.84 -5.59 -7.09
C HIS A 102 2.76 -5.45 -8.17
N ALA A 103 2.74 -4.35 -8.93
CA ALA A 103 1.82 -4.15 -10.03
C ALA A 103 1.99 -5.22 -11.12
N THR A 104 3.23 -5.60 -11.44
CA THR A 104 3.52 -6.67 -12.40
C THR A 104 3.01 -8.03 -11.89
N VAL A 105 3.22 -8.33 -10.61
CA VAL A 105 2.70 -9.55 -9.97
C VAL A 105 1.16 -9.57 -10.00
N LEU A 106 0.50 -8.45 -9.74
CA LEU A 106 -0.96 -8.36 -9.81
C LEU A 106 -1.50 -8.64 -11.22
N VAL A 107 -0.81 -8.20 -12.27
CA VAL A 107 -1.18 -8.55 -13.66
C VAL A 107 -1.06 -10.06 -13.87
N LEU A 108 0.03 -10.69 -13.44
CA LEU A 108 0.21 -12.14 -13.56
C LEU A 108 -0.84 -12.93 -12.77
N ILE A 109 -1.18 -12.48 -11.56
CA ILE A 109 -2.23 -13.07 -10.74
C ILE A 109 -3.58 -12.94 -11.44
N ARG A 110 -3.90 -11.75 -11.98
CA ARG A 110 -5.13 -11.52 -12.74
C ARG A 110 -5.21 -12.47 -13.94
N ASP A 111 -4.17 -12.51 -14.75
CA ASP A 111 -4.09 -13.36 -15.95
C ASP A 111 -4.18 -14.85 -15.60
N PHE A 112 -3.80 -15.25 -14.38
CA PHE A 112 -3.98 -16.61 -13.88
C PHE A 112 -5.42 -16.88 -13.40
N LEU A 113 -6.05 -15.90 -12.73
CA LEU A 113 -7.39 -16.01 -12.17
C LEU A 113 -8.50 -15.88 -13.23
N GLU A 114 -8.22 -15.24 -14.36
CA GLU A 114 -9.14 -15.05 -15.49
C GLU A 114 -9.19 -16.23 -16.47
N ARG A 115 -8.31 -17.23 -16.32
CA ARG A 115 -8.34 -18.42 -17.18
C ARG A 115 -9.58 -19.25 -16.93
N ASP A 116 -10.01 -19.93 -17.99
CA ASP A 116 -11.07 -20.94 -17.89
C ASP A 116 -10.69 -22.05 -16.91
N ASP A 117 -11.69 -22.57 -16.22
CA ASP A 117 -11.51 -23.70 -15.31
C ASP A 117 -11.13 -24.96 -16.10
N SER A 118 -10.33 -25.84 -15.47
CA SER A 118 -10.02 -27.16 -16.02
C SER A 118 -10.68 -28.24 -15.18
N ASP A 119 -11.20 -29.29 -15.82
CA ASP A 119 -11.78 -30.45 -15.14
C ASP A 119 -10.78 -31.22 -14.26
N THR A 120 -9.47 -31.01 -14.48
CA THR A 120 -8.40 -31.61 -13.69
C THR A 120 -7.84 -30.68 -12.61
N GLU A 121 -8.43 -29.50 -12.44
CA GLU A 121 -7.91 -28.47 -11.55
C GLU A 121 -8.13 -28.82 -10.08
N ASN A 122 -7.14 -28.48 -9.25
CA ASN A 122 -7.28 -28.62 -7.80
C ASN A 122 -8.41 -27.72 -7.29
N TYR A 123 -9.25 -28.26 -6.40
CA TYR A 123 -10.35 -27.55 -5.76
C TYR A 123 -9.99 -26.16 -5.23
N SER A 124 -8.81 -26.00 -4.64
CA SER A 124 -8.34 -24.72 -4.07
C SER A 124 -8.13 -23.65 -5.14
N VAL A 125 -7.65 -24.05 -6.32
CA VAL A 125 -7.43 -23.14 -7.44
C VAL A 125 -8.77 -22.74 -8.06
N SER A 126 -9.66 -23.71 -8.29
CA SER A 126 -11.02 -23.45 -8.78
C SER A 126 -11.78 -22.49 -7.85
N LYS A 127 -11.71 -22.69 -6.52
CA LYS A 127 -12.30 -21.77 -5.54
C LYS A 127 -11.71 -20.36 -5.60
N SER A 128 -10.40 -20.24 -5.81
CA SER A 128 -9.73 -18.93 -5.94
C SER A 128 -10.22 -18.18 -7.19
N ARG A 129 -10.38 -18.88 -8.34
CA ARG A 129 -10.94 -18.29 -9.55
C ARG A 129 -12.41 -17.92 -9.41
N LEU A 130 -13.21 -18.78 -8.75
CA LEU A 130 -14.61 -18.48 -8.47
C LEU A 130 -14.75 -17.21 -7.61
N LEU A 131 -13.93 -17.09 -6.57
CA LEU A 131 -13.91 -15.90 -5.72
C LEU A 131 -13.55 -14.65 -6.53
N TYR A 132 -12.52 -14.72 -7.37
CA TYR A 132 -12.15 -13.62 -8.26
C TYR A 132 -13.30 -13.20 -9.18
N ARG A 133 -13.91 -14.14 -9.91
CA ARG A 133 -15.04 -13.85 -10.80
C ARG A 133 -16.24 -13.26 -10.06
N SER A 134 -16.51 -13.73 -8.83
CA SER A 134 -17.59 -13.15 -8.01
C SER A 134 -17.32 -11.69 -7.64
N CYS A 135 -16.06 -11.32 -7.42
CA CYS A 135 -15.66 -9.94 -7.15
C CYS A 135 -15.76 -9.06 -8.41
N MET A 136 -15.49 -9.63 -9.59
CA MET A 136 -15.51 -8.89 -10.87
C MET A 136 -16.90 -8.73 -11.47
N ALA A 137 -17.91 -9.49 -11.01
CA ALA A 137 -19.27 -9.47 -11.52
C ALA A 137 -20.07 -8.23 -11.04
N THR A 138 -19.61 -7.04 -11.41
CA THR A 138 -20.18 -5.75 -10.96
C THR A 138 -21.64 -5.56 -11.34
N ASP A 139 -22.09 -6.09 -12.48
CA ASP A 139 -23.49 -5.96 -12.92
C ASP A 139 -24.44 -6.71 -11.98
N LYS A 140 -24.04 -7.92 -11.54
CA LYS A 140 -24.80 -8.70 -10.56
C LYS A 140 -24.80 -8.01 -9.20
N MET A 141 -23.65 -7.50 -8.77
CA MET A 141 -23.54 -6.70 -7.54
C MET A 141 -24.46 -5.48 -7.57
N ASN A 142 -24.49 -4.73 -8.68
CA ASN A 142 -25.34 -3.55 -8.85
C ASN A 142 -26.83 -3.92 -8.86
N THR A 143 -27.18 -5.07 -9.46
CA THR A 143 -28.56 -5.57 -9.50
C THR A 143 -29.05 -6.00 -8.11
N ASP A 144 -28.19 -6.67 -7.34
CA ASP A 144 -28.50 -7.13 -5.98
C ASP A 144 -28.52 -5.97 -4.95
N GLY A 145 -27.86 -4.87 -5.28
CA GLY A 145 -27.80 -3.68 -4.44
C GLY A 145 -27.22 -4.00 -3.07
N ILE A 146 -27.92 -3.57 -2.02
CA ILE A 146 -27.46 -3.65 -0.62
C ILE A 146 -28.24 -4.68 0.21
N GLU A 147 -29.12 -5.48 -0.40
CA GLU A 147 -30.00 -6.39 0.34
C GLU A 147 -29.21 -7.39 1.21
N GLN A 148 -28.12 -7.95 0.65
CA GLN A 148 -27.24 -8.87 1.36
C GLN A 148 -26.60 -8.22 2.60
N LEU A 149 -26.27 -6.93 2.52
CA LEU A 149 -25.73 -6.17 3.64
C LEU A 149 -26.79 -6.01 4.74
N VAL A 150 -28.03 -5.66 4.38
CA VAL A 150 -29.16 -5.54 5.33
C VAL A 150 -29.37 -6.85 6.08
N GLN A 151 -29.38 -7.99 5.39
CA GLN A 151 -29.53 -9.30 6.01
C GLN A 151 -28.39 -9.63 7.01
N ILE A 152 -27.17 -9.17 6.74
CA ILE A 152 -26.04 -9.33 7.66
C ILE A 152 -26.21 -8.43 8.90
N LEU A 153 -26.64 -7.18 8.70
CA LEU A 153 -26.89 -6.23 9.80
C LEU A 153 -27.99 -6.75 10.74
N ASP A 154 -29.08 -7.30 10.20
CA ASP A 154 -30.16 -7.92 10.98
C ASP A 154 -29.65 -9.11 11.81
N LYS A 155 -28.80 -9.96 11.23
CA LYS A 155 -28.19 -11.10 11.94
C LYS A 155 -27.28 -10.66 13.08
N ILE A 156 -26.61 -9.51 12.93
CA ILE A 156 -25.81 -8.90 14.00
C ILE A 156 -26.75 -8.34 15.09
N GLY A 157 -27.91 -7.80 14.69
CA GLY A 157 -28.87 -7.11 15.53
C GLY A 157 -28.75 -5.58 15.43
N LEU A 158 -28.19 -5.08 14.33
CA LEU A 158 -28.11 -3.66 14.00
C LEU A 158 -29.30 -3.29 13.11
N SER A 159 -30.20 -2.43 13.61
CA SER A 159 -31.35 -1.95 12.83
C SER A 159 -30.94 -0.86 11.85
N ASP A 160 -31.65 -0.87 10.73
CA ASP A 160 -31.76 0.11 9.65
C ASP A 160 -32.20 1.52 10.05
N THR A 161 -32.86 1.67 11.19
CA THR A 161 -33.24 2.98 11.75
C THR A 161 -32.11 3.64 12.54
N GLY A 162 -31.00 2.92 12.76
CA GLY A 162 -29.82 3.39 13.47
C GLY A 162 -29.62 2.64 14.77
N LEU A 163 -28.82 3.20 15.69
CA LEU A 163 -28.91 2.79 17.09
C LEU A 163 -30.33 3.12 17.57
N SER A 164 -31.20 2.12 17.59
CA SER A 164 -32.45 2.20 18.32
C SER A 164 -32.12 2.60 19.76
N THR A 165 -32.76 3.65 20.27
CA THR A 165 -32.58 4.14 21.65
C THR A 165 -33.00 3.11 22.71
N LYS A 166 -33.50 1.94 22.29
CA LYS A 166 -33.79 0.78 23.12
C LYS A 166 -32.90 -0.41 22.77
N ILE A 167 -31.58 -0.23 22.85
CA ILE A 167 -30.68 -1.38 23.01
C ILE A 167 -30.97 -1.96 24.39
N LYS A 168 -31.62 -3.13 24.46
CA LYS A 168 -31.75 -3.85 25.73
C LYS A 168 -30.33 -4.13 26.24
N SER A 169 -30.01 -3.67 27.45
CA SER A 169 -28.65 -3.65 28.03
C SER A 169 -27.91 -5.00 28.01
N SER A 170 -28.63 -6.12 27.85
CA SER A 170 -28.06 -7.46 27.74
C SER A 170 -27.58 -7.87 26.32
N SER A 171 -27.73 -7.04 25.28
CA SER A 171 -27.43 -7.44 23.89
C SER A 171 -26.10 -6.91 23.32
N PHE A 172 -25.45 -5.92 23.93
CA PHE A 172 -24.31 -5.26 23.31
C PHE A 172 -23.08 -6.17 23.15
N SER A 173 -22.68 -6.90 24.20
CA SER A 173 -21.58 -7.88 24.09
C SER A 173 -21.89 -9.00 23.09
N ALA A 174 -23.15 -9.44 23.01
CA ALA A 174 -23.58 -10.43 22.03
C ALA A 174 -23.53 -9.86 20.59
N MET A 175 -23.86 -8.59 20.42
CA MET A 175 -23.74 -7.88 19.15
C MET A 175 -22.27 -7.78 18.71
N LEU A 176 -21.36 -7.38 19.61
CA LEU A 176 -19.92 -7.36 19.34
C LEU A 176 -19.38 -8.74 18.98
N ALA A 177 -19.81 -9.79 19.68
CA ALA A 177 -19.43 -11.17 19.36
C ALA A 177 -19.94 -11.61 17.97
N ARG A 178 -21.18 -11.24 17.59
CA ARG A 178 -21.72 -11.51 16.25
C ARG A 178 -21.00 -10.71 15.18
N LEU A 179 -20.65 -9.46 15.45
CA LEU A 179 -19.88 -8.59 14.57
C LEU A 179 -18.53 -9.23 14.22
N LYS A 180 -17.80 -9.69 15.24
CA LYS A 180 -16.55 -10.44 15.07
C LYS A 180 -16.76 -11.75 14.32
N LYS A 181 -17.79 -12.52 14.67
CA LYS A 181 -18.04 -13.83 14.06
C LYS A 181 -18.47 -13.76 12.60
N LEU A 182 -19.31 -12.79 12.23
CA LEU A 182 -19.95 -12.73 10.92
C LEU A 182 -19.12 -11.96 9.90
N ILE A 183 -18.44 -10.88 10.31
CA ILE A 183 -17.71 -10.01 9.40
C ILE A 183 -16.27 -9.71 9.85
N ASN A 184 -15.75 -10.48 10.82
CA ASN A 184 -14.38 -10.35 11.37
C ASN A 184 -14.01 -8.93 11.79
N LEU A 185 -14.96 -8.26 12.43
CA LEU A 185 -14.82 -6.85 12.78
C LEU A 185 -14.83 -6.65 14.30
N ASP A 186 -13.80 -5.95 14.78
CA ASP A 186 -13.61 -5.54 16.18
C ASP A 186 -13.84 -4.03 16.31
N TYR A 187 -14.62 -3.59 17.29
CA TYR A 187 -14.93 -2.17 17.50
C TYR A 187 -14.23 -1.56 18.72
N LEU A 188 -14.50 -2.08 19.93
CA LEU A 188 -13.97 -1.50 21.17
C LEU A 188 -12.53 -1.93 21.48
N PHE A 189 -12.21 -3.20 21.23
CA PHE A 189 -10.91 -3.80 21.44
C PHE A 189 -10.74 -4.91 20.42
N THR A 190 -9.50 -5.19 20.04
CA THR A 190 -9.21 -6.28 19.11
C THR A 190 -9.20 -7.60 19.85
N THR A 191 -9.76 -8.63 19.20
CA THR A 191 -9.77 -9.99 19.74
C THR A 191 -9.15 -10.93 18.72
N ASN A 192 -8.02 -11.55 19.04
CA ASN A 192 -7.34 -12.50 18.16
C ASN A 192 -6.99 -13.78 18.90
N VAL A 193 -6.73 -14.84 18.13
CA VAL A 193 -6.13 -16.07 18.63
C VAL A 193 -4.70 -16.12 18.11
N GLU A 194 -3.74 -15.99 19.01
CA GLU A 194 -2.31 -15.85 18.70
C GLU A 194 -1.49 -16.87 19.48
N PRO A 195 -0.35 -17.35 18.95
CA PRO A 195 0.56 -18.21 19.70
C PRO A 195 1.08 -17.50 20.95
N ASP A 196 1.17 -18.21 22.07
CA ASP A 196 1.75 -17.68 23.30
C ASP A 196 3.23 -17.34 23.09
N THR A 197 3.64 -16.14 23.53
CA THR A 197 4.98 -15.59 23.33
C THR A 197 6.06 -16.36 24.09
N LYS A 198 5.70 -17.02 25.20
CA LYS A 198 6.56 -17.88 26.03
C LYS A 198 6.43 -19.36 25.65
N ASN A 199 5.29 -19.80 25.11
CA ASN A 199 5.05 -21.17 24.68
C ASN A 199 4.29 -21.24 23.35
N ARG A 200 5.01 -21.25 22.22
CA ARG A 200 4.41 -21.26 20.87
C ARG A 200 3.66 -22.55 20.51
N SER A 201 3.67 -23.57 21.36
CA SER A 201 2.86 -24.79 21.19
C SER A 201 1.41 -24.62 21.65
N VAL A 202 1.08 -23.51 22.32
CA VAL A 202 -0.29 -23.18 22.73
C VAL A 202 -0.72 -21.85 22.16
N ASN A 203 -2.01 -21.73 21.84
CA ASN A 203 -2.63 -20.48 21.43
C ASN A 203 -3.35 -19.83 22.61
N ARG A 204 -3.44 -18.50 22.59
CA ARG A 204 -4.21 -17.71 23.55
C ARG A 204 -5.06 -16.68 22.85
N ILE A 205 -6.11 -16.25 23.55
CA ILE A 205 -6.88 -15.09 23.13
C ILE A 205 -6.09 -13.85 23.56
N SER A 206 -5.75 -13.00 22.60
CA SER A 206 -5.17 -11.69 22.87
C SER A 206 -6.25 -10.62 22.80
N LEU A 207 -6.21 -9.70 23.78
CA LEU A 207 -7.00 -8.48 23.81
C LEU A 207 -6.04 -7.32 23.55
N GLY A 208 -6.26 -6.62 22.44
CA GLY A 208 -5.44 -5.47 22.09
C GLY A 208 -6.27 -4.20 22.10
N LYS A 209 -5.59 -3.05 22.19
CA LYS A 209 -6.20 -1.77 21.83
C LYS A 209 -6.90 -1.90 20.47
N PRO A 210 -8.06 -1.25 20.27
CA PRO A 210 -8.65 -1.24 18.94
C PRO A 210 -7.58 -0.71 18.00
N LYS A 211 -7.29 -1.40 16.90
CA LYS A 211 -6.42 -0.81 15.88
C LYS A 211 -7.15 0.43 15.35
N ASP A 212 -6.45 1.39 14.79
CA ASP A 212 -7.08 2.44 13.96
C ASP A 212 -7.55 1.83 12.63
N THR A 213 -8.20 0.68 12.71
CA THR A 213 -9.25 0.31 11.80
C THR A 213 -10.35 1.32 12.04
N ASN A 214 -10.21 2.50 11.43
CA ASN A 214 -11.38 3.09 10.82
C ASN A 214 -12.04 1.94 10.04
N ILE A 215 -13.13 1.44 10.62
CA ILE A 215 -13.87 0.26 10.16
C ILE A 215 -14.54 0.56 8.82
N PHE A 216 -14.83 1.82 8.60
CA PHE A 216 -14.97 2.30 7.25
C PHE A 216 -13.57 2.50 6.69
N PRO A 217 -13.26 2.00 5.49
CA PRO A 217 -11.99 2.17 4.78
C PRO A 217 -11.78 3.63 4.42
N VAL A 218 -11.65 4.44 5.46
CA VAL A 218 -11.46 5.87 5.44
C VAL A 218 -9.96 5.94 5.66
N HIS A 219 -9.40 6.07 6.84
CA HIS A 219 -8.00 6.53 6.96
C HIS A 219 -6.91 6.01 5.99
N LYS A 220 -6.75 4.70 5.76
CA LYS A 220 -5.69 4.19 4.84
C LYS A 220 -6.06 4.33 3.36
N ILE A 221 -7.30 4.01 3.02
CA ILE A 221 -7.86 4.30 1.70
C ILE A 221 -8.03 5.83 1.54
N THR A 222 -8.10 6.63 2.60
CA THR A 222 -8.25 8.09 2.62
C THR A 222 -6.91 8.79 2.54
N GLU A 223 -5.80 8.25 3.04
CA GLU A 223 -4.49 8.77 2.62
C GLU A 223 -4.24 8.45 1.14
N HIS A 224 -4.61 7.23 0.70
CA HIS A 224 -4.42 6.82 -0.68
C HIS A 224 -5.36 7.56 -1.66
N ILE A 225 -6.61 7.77 -1.28
CA ILE A 225 -7.62 8.53 -2.01
C ILE A 225 -7.43 10.03 -1.81
N LYS A 226 -7.02 10.58 -0.66
CA LYS A 226 -6.67 12.02 -0.56
C LYS A 226 -5.52 12.36 -1.50
N LYS A 227 -4.48 11.51 -1.59
CA LYS A 227 -3.36 11.73 -2.51
C LYS A 227 -3.74 11.47 -3.99
N MET A 228 -4.63 10.53 -4.30
CA MET A 228 -5.16 10.32 -5.67
C MET A 228 -6.19 11.37 -6.10
N SER A 229 -7.13 11.71 -5.21
CA SER A 229 -8.19 12.68 -5.44
C SER A 229 -7.63 14.08 -5.42
N SER A 230 -6.64 14.45 -4.60
CA SER A 230 -5.96 15.76 -4.72
C SER A 230 -5.34 15.97 -6.11
N ARG A 231 -4.80 14.90 -6.73
CA ARG A 231 -4.31 14.95 -8.12
C ARG A 231 -5.44 15.05 -9.15
N LYS A 232 -6.44 14.18 -9.08
CA LYS A 232 -7.59 14.19 -10.01
C LYS A 232 -8.48 15.42 -9.85
N MET A 233 -8.58 15.95 -8.64
CA MET A 233 -9.24 17.21 -8.29
C MET A 233 -8.42 18.42 -8.75
N ARG A 234 -7.07 18.40 -8.67
CA ARG A 234 -6.23 19.41 -9.35
C ARG A 234 -6.43 19.43 -10.86
N GLU A 235 -6.55 18.26 -11.52
CA GLU A 235 -6.88 18.18 -12.95
C GLU A 235 -8.31 18.68 -13.26
N THR A 236 -9.24 18.62 -12.29
CA THR A 236 -10.62 19.10 -12.45
C THR A 236 -10.74 20.60 -12.11
N LEU A 237 -9.87 21.12 -11.24
CA LEU A 237 -9.85 22.51 -10.75
C LEU A 237 -8.96 23.45 -11.56
N GLU A 238 -8.22 22.98 -12.58
CA GLU A 238 -7.65 23.87 -13.61
C GLU A 238 -8.73 24.60 -14.44
N TYR A 239 -10.02 24.33 -14.17
CA TYR A 239 -11.15 25.00 -14.79
C TYR A 239 -11.97 25.90 -13.84
N GLU A 240 -11.61 26.05 -12.56
CA GLU A 240 -12.30 26.97 -11.66
C GLU A 240 -11.31 27.86 -10.90
N GLU A 241 -11.59 29.16 -10.97
CA GLU A 241 -10.75 30.27 -10.52
C GLU A 241 -10.33 30.24 -9.04
N GLU A 242 -9.25 30.98 -8.82
CA GLU A 242 -8.57 31.26 -7.56
C GLU A 242 -9.51 31.53 -6.37
N VAL A 243 -9.37 30.73 -5.31
CA VAL A 243 -9.72 31.17 -3.95
C VAL A 243 -8.60 30.83 -2.98
N GLY A 244 -7.93 31.88 -2.52
CA GLY A 244 -7.79 32.16 -1.09
C GLY A 244 -6.95 31.19 -0.25
N ASN A 245 -5.73 31.62 0.02
CA ASN A 245 -4.74 31.04 0.92
C ASN A 245 -5.30 30.82 2.34
N THR A 246 -5.79 29.61 2.65
CA THR A 246 -5.88 29.07 4.02
C THR A 246 -5.42 27.62 3.96
N SER A 247 -4.66 27.20 4.98
CA SER A 247 -3.92 25.92 5.06
C SER A 247 -4.61 24.76 4.34
N LYS A 248 -4.10 24.41 3.14
CA LYS A 248 -4.65 23.42 2.19
C LYS A 248 -5.04 22.08 2.82
N GLU A 249 -4.35 21.67 3.88
CA GLU A 249 -4.57 20.40 4.56
C GLU A 249 -5.88 20.35 5.39
N TYR A 250 -6.35 21.51 5.88
CA TYR A 250 -7.57 21.63 6.69
C TYR A 250 -8.82 21.72 5.82
N ALA A 251 -8.75 22.43 4.68
CA ALA A 251 -9.85 22.55 3.72
C ALA A 251 -10.19 21.19 3.07
N ASP A 252 -9.17 20.43 2.66
CA ASP A 252 -9.33 19.08 2.07
C ASP A 252 -9.98 18.08 3.04
N GLY A 253 -9.74 18.22 4.35
CA GLY A 253 -10.35 17.38 5.38
C GLY A 253 -11.86 17.61 5.52
N ILE A 254 -12.30 18.88 5.45
CA ILE A 254 -13.69 19.27 5.60
C ILE A 254 -14.53 18.87 4.38
N ASP A 255 -14.02 19.04 3.16
CA ASP A 255 -14.76 18.67 1.94
C ASP A 255 -14.83 17.14 1.74
N TYR A 256 -13.85 16.41 2.24
CA TYR A 256 -13.91 14.95 2.35
C TYR A 256 -15.03 14.49 3.29
N LEU A 257 -15.12 15.06 4.50
CA LEU A 257 -16.14 14.70 5.48
C LEU A 257 -17.55 14.94 4.93
N LYS A 258 -17.75 16.04 4.17
CA LYS A 258 -19.02 16.30 3.46
C LYS A 258 -19.33 15.25 2.39
N SER A 259 -18.35 14.90 1.56
CA SER A 259 -18.54 13.90 0.49
C SER A 259 -18.86 12.52 1.06
N TYR A 260 -18.21 12.18 2.17
CA TYR A 260 -18.44 10.94 2.89
C TYR A 260 -19.80 10.92 3.59
N ALA A 261 -20.21 12.01 4.24
CA ALA A 261 -21.55 12.13 4.80
C ALA A 261 -22.64 11.95 3.73
N LYS A 262 -22.44 12.49 2.51
CA LYS A 262 -23.34 12.26 1.37
C LYS A 262 -23.39 10.78 0.94
N TYR A 263 -22.25 10.10 0.86
CA TYR A 263 -22.21 8.67 0.54
C TYR A 263 -23.00 7.83 1.57
N PHE A 264 -22.75 8.08 2.87
CA PHE A 264 -23.48 7.39 3.94
C PHE A 264 -24.96 7.67 3.89
N GLN A 265 -25.35 8.93 3.67
CA GLN A 265 -26.73 9.31 3.51
C GLN A 265 -27.39 8.55 2.34
N SER A 266 -26.70 8.39 1.22
CA SER A 266 -27.18 7.61 0.08
C SER A 266 -27.37 6.14 0.43
N ALA A 267 -26.38 5.49 1.03
CA ALA A 267 -26.47 4.09 1.44
C ALA A 267 -27.60 3.85 2.44
N TRP A 268 -27.73 4.73 3.43
CA TRP A 268 -28.78 4.68 4.45
C TRP A 268 -30.18 4.84 3.85
N THR A 269 -30.31 5.71 2.85
CA THR A 269 -31.58 5.92 2.13
C THR A 269 -31.99 4.65 1.39
N GLU A 270 -31.05 3.96 0.75
CA GLU A 270 -31.34 2.68 0.10
C GLU A 270 -31.75 1.61 1.12
N ILE A 271 -31.10 1.54 2.29
CA ILE A 271 -31.46 0.57 3.34
C ILE A 271 -32.93 0.80 3.77
N HIS A 272 -33.30 2.04 4.06
CA HIS A 272 -34.66 2.37 4.47
C HIS A 272 -35.71 2.07 3.41
N LYS A 273 -35.40 2.31 2.12
CA LYS A 273 -36.32 1.97 1.01
C LYS A 273 -36.64 0.48 0.96
N LEU A 274 -35.69 -0.38 1.32
CA LEU A 274 -35.90 -1.84 1.32
C LEU A 274 -36.78 -2.32 2.49
N GLN A 275 -36.89 -1.55 3.58
CA GLN A 275 -37.57 -1.97 4.81
C GLN A 275 -38.84 -1.19 5.15
N SER A 276 -39.06 0.01 4.58
CA SER A 276 -40.27 0.83 4.82
C SER A 276 -40.94 1.28 3.52
N ASN A 277 -42.25 1.04 3.40
CA ASN A 277 -43.09 1.60 2.32
C ASN A 277 -43.41 3.10 2.50
N ASN A 278 -43.11 3.69 3.67
CA ASN A 278 -43.34 5.11 3.95
C ASN A 278 -42.01 5.84 4.12
N PHE A 279 -41.77 6.79 3.23
CA PHE A 279 -40.57 7.63 3.18
C PHE A 279 -40.73 8.81 4.15
N ASP A 280 -40.10 8.77 5.32
CA ASP A 280 -40.14 9.85 6.32
C ASP A 280 -38.95 10.82 6.15
N THR A 281 -39.19 12.13 6.31
CA THR A 281 -38.28 13.24 5.96
C THR A 281 -37.19 13.53 7.01
N SER A 282 -36.93 12.63 7.96
CA SER A 282 -35.92 12.76 9.03
C SER A 282 -34.44 12.76 8.54
N TYR A 283 -34.20 12.57 7.24
CA TYR A 283 -32.87 12.39 6.62
C TYR A 283 -31.87 13.54 6.84
N GLN A 284 -32.31 14.79 6.99
CA GLN A 284 -31.40 15.91 7.27
C GLN A 284 -30.72 15.79 8.64
N THR A 285 -31.42 15.24 9.63
CA THR A 285 -30.90 15.05 10.99
C THR A 285 -29.81 13.97 11.03
N ILE A 286 -29.92 12.94 10.17
CA ILE A 286 -28.95 11.85 10.07
C ILE A 286 -27.61 12.35 9.52
N GLY A 287 -27.62 13.16 8.45
CA GLY A 287 -26.39 13.76 7.91
C GLY A 287 -25.63 14.61 8.94
N ILE A 288 -26.37 15.34 9.77
CA ILE A 288 -25.81 16.12 10.89
C ILE A 288 -25.23 15.18 11.96
N LYS A 289 -25.97 14.15 12.38
CA LYS A 289 -25.48 13.15 13.36
C LYS A 289 -24.24 12.39 12.87
N ILE A 290 -24.17 12.04 11.59
CA ILE A 290 -22.99 11.40 10.97
C ILE A 290 -21.79 12.36 11.01
N SER A 291 -22.01 13.63 10.66
CA SER A 291 -20.93 14.63 10.70
C SER A 291 -20.40 14.86 12.12
N GLN A 292 -21.31 14.88 13.11
CA GLN A 292 -20.95 14.94 14.52
C GLN A 292 -20.20 13.69 14.99
N LEU A 293 -20.66 12.49 14.59
CA LEU A 293 -20.00 11.23 14.91
C LEU A 293 -18.58 11.16 14.31
N LEU A 294 -18.41 11.59 13.06
CA LEU A 294 -17.10 11.63 12.40
C LEU A 294 -16.15 12.62 13.08
N THR A 295 -16.68 13.76 13.53
CA THR A 295 -15.92 14.73 14.32
C THR A 295 -15.51 14.11 15.66
N PHE A 296 -16.44 13.45 16.35
CA PHE A 296 -16.17 12.74 17.59
C PHE A 296 -15.11 11.65 17.41
N ILE A 297 -15.22 10.81 16.36
CA ILE A 297 -14.22 9.77 16.05
C ILE A 297 -12.84 10.39 15.82
N ASN A 298 -12.77 11.50 15.09
CA ASN A 298 -11.52 12.21 14.83
C ASN A 298 -10.89 12.74 16.13
N GLU A 299 -11.67 13.39 17.00
CA GLU A 299 -11.17 13.90 18.29
C GLU A 299 -10.82 12.75 19.25
N HIS A 300 -11.64 11.69 19.28
CA HIS A 300 -11.37 10.49 20.08
C HIS A 300 -10.07 9.80 19.66
N SER A 301 -9.77 9.75 18.35
CA SER A 301 -8.50 9.20 17.85
C SER A 301 -7.30 9.93 18.43
N LYS A 302 -7.37 11.26 18.57
CA LYS A 302 -6.28 12.07 19.16
C LYS A 302 -6.09 11.76 20.65
N ILE A 303 -7.19 11.61 21.39
CA ILE A 303 -7.17 11.28 22.83
C ILE A 303 -6.63 9.86 23.05
N LYS A 304 -7.03 8.92 22.19
CA LYS A 304 -6.60 7.52 22.23
C LYS A 304 -5.07 7.42 22.14
N GLU A 305 -4.44 8.15 21.23
CA GLU A 305 -2.97 8.16 21.12
C GLU A 305 -2.30 8.62 22.43
N THR A 306 -2.91 9.55 23.17
CA THR A 306 -2.36 10.05 24.43
C THR A 306 -2.53 9.08 25.61
N VAL A 307 -3.62 8.30 25.64
CA VAL A 307 -3.95 7.40 26.76
C VAL A 307 -3.17 6.09 26.69
N TYR A 308 -3.02 5.50 25.51
CA TYR A 308 -2.41 4.18 25.35
C TYR A 308 -0.86 4.17 25.37
N ASP A 309 -0.21 5.34 25.45
CA ASP A 309 1.25 5.46 25.58
C ASP A 309 1.75 5.37 27.04
N ASN A 310 0.85 5.46 28.03
CA ASN A 310 1.21 5.42 29.46
C ASN A 310 0.95 4.06 30.14
N ASP A 311 0.43 3.05 29.43
CA ASP A 311 0.11 1.72 29.98
C ASP A 311 1.38 0.87 30.19
N THR A 312 2.09 1.12 31.28
CA THR A 312 3.27 0.34 31.71
C THR A 312 2.99 -0.64 32.86
N GLU A 313 1.78 -0.68 33.40
CA GLU A 313 1.49 -1.39 34.66
C GLU A 313 0.60 -2.64 34.55
N LEU A 314 0.20 -3.07 33.35
CA LEU A 314 -0.65 -4.25 33.19
C LEU A 314 0.17 -5.55 33.07
N PRO A 315 -0.18 -6.62 33.81
CA PRO A 315 0.44 -7.93 33.62
C PRO A 315 0.16 -8.46 32.21
N SER A 316 1.21 -8.94 31.53
CA SER A 316 1.14 -9.42 30.14
C SER A 316 0.37 -10.74 29.96
N LEU A 317 -0.04 -11.38 31.05
CA LEU A 317 -0.81 -12.62 31.04
C LEU A 317 -1.76 -12.66 32.23
N MET A 318 -2.99 -13.07 31.98
CA MET A 318 -4.02 -13.23 33.01
C MET A 318 -5.00 -14.33 32.60
N THR A 319 -5.60 -14.98 33.59
CA THR A 319 -6.73 -15.88 33.43
C THR A 319 -8.01 -15.08 33.15
N VAL A 320 -9.06 -15.77 32.67
CA VAL A 320 -10.37 -15.14 32.41
C VAL A 320 -10.96 -14.55 33.70
N ASP A 321 -10.81 -15.26 34.82
CA ASP A 321 -11.32 -14.80 36.13
C ASP A 321 -10.55 -13.59 36.65
N GLU A 322 -9.22 -13.57 36.49
CA GLU A 322 -8.39 -12.40 36.82
C GLU A 322 -8.78 -11.19 35.98
N LEU A 323 -9.05 -11.37 34.69
CA LEU A 323 -9.52 -10.30 33.80
C LEU A 323 -10.90 -9.79 34.19
N GLN A 324 -11.83 -10.69 34.50
CA GLN A 324 -13.15 -10.32 34.96
C GLN A 324 -13.09 -9.55 36.27
N ASN A 325 -12.26 -9.97 37.23
CA ASN A 325 -12.09 -9.27 38.50
C ASN A 325 -11.45 -7.89 38.32
N TYR A 326 -10.42 -7.79 37.48
CA TYR A 326 -9.76 -6.53 37.16
C TYR A 326 -10.73 -5.52 36.53
N THR A 327 -11.45 -5.95 35.48
CA THR A 327 -12.43 -5.11 34.79
C THR A 327 -13.61 -4.74 35.69
N ASN A 328 -14.11 -5.66 36.51
CA ASN A 328 -15.15 -5.39 37.51
C ASN A 328 -14.70 -4.33 38.52
N ASN A 329 -13.44 -4.39 38.98
CA ASN A 329 -12.92 -3.44 39.96
C ASN A 329 -12.83 -2.01 39.39
N ILE A 330 -12.33 -1.87 38.16
CA ILE A 330 -12.23 -0.57 37.47
C ILE A 330 -13.63 0.00 37.19
N THR A 331 -14.54 -0.82 36.66
CA THR A 331 -15.88 -0.38 36.26
C THR A 331 -16.84 -0.14 37.43
N ARG A 332 -16.50 -0.61 38.64
CA ARG A 332 -17.31 -0.45 39.85
C ARG A 332 -17.57 1.03 40.21
N ASN A 333 -16.63 1.91 39.87
CA ASN A 333 -16.76 3.35 40.11
C ASN A 333 -17.47 4.09 38.96
N PHE A 334 -17.43 3.56 37.73
CA PHE A 334 -18.06 4.17 36.55
C PHE A 334 -19.57 3.92 36.44
N THR A 335 -20.05 2.83 37.03
CA THR A 335 -21.44 2.36 36.89
C THR A 335 -22.47 3.23 37.63
N LYS A 336 -22.08 4.06 38.61
CA LYS A 336 -23.05 4.85 39.39
C LYS A 336 -23.36 6.26 38.86
N SER A 337 -22.45 6.93 38.14
CA SER A 337 -22.68 8.31 37.67
C SER A 337 -22.90 8.45 36.16
N ASN A 338 -22.42 7.50 35.35
CA ASN A 338 -22.32 7.71 33.90
C ASN A 338 -23.35 6.91 33.07
N GLU A 339 -24.16 6.04 33.68
CA GLU A 339 -25.29 5.39 32.99
C GLU A 339 -26.32 6.44 32.48
N GLN A 340 -26.41 7.60 33.14
CA GLN A 340 -27.25 8.72 32.69
C GLN A 340 -26.72 9.44 31.43
N ILE A 341 -25.44 9.26 31.07
CA ILE A 341 -24.86 9.89 29.87
C ILE A 341 -25.22 9.07 28.62
N VAL A 342 -25.39 7.76 28.76
CA VAL A 342 -25.74 6.86 27.65
C VAL A 342 -27.26 6.81 27.40
N SER A 343 -28.09 7.12 28.41
CA SER A 343 -29.55 7.08 28.24
C SER A 343 -30.15 8.33 27.58
N ASN A 344 -29.36 9.39 27.36
CA ASN A 344 -29.83 10.70 26.90
C ASN A 344 -29.36 11.09 25.49
N TYR A 345 -28.78 10.17 24.71
CA TYR A 345 -28.39 10.37 23.31
C TYR A 345 -29.06 9.38 22.36
#